data_AF-A0A3N7IQU2-F1
#
_entry.id   AF-A0A3N7IQU2-F1
#
_cell.length_a   1.000
_cell.length_b   1.000
_cell.length_c   1.000
_cell.angle_alpha   90.00
_cell.angle_beta   90.00
_cell.angle_gamma   90.00
#
_symmetry.space_group_name_H-M   'P 1'
#
loop_
_entity.id
_entity.type
_entity.pdbx_description
1 polymer ?
#
loop_
_entity_poly.entity_id
_entity_poly.type
_entity_poly.pdbx_seq_one_letter_code
_entity_poly.pdbx_strand_id
1 'polypeptide(L)'
;MQLQHPFGIITPTVDGEVLTVLAASHAEYTVGDLMDLIPRRSYNGIRNVVDRLAAQGIVRTRDIGRTRSYALNDDHLLAPAVREIADVRRLLLRRLRSEVEAWGHPPLLGVLFGSAARSDMRVDSDLDVLLVRSADVDDERWQPSVAELTARATAWTGNDARIVDLDEEDLRSHAHRPLLVSVAREGLTFTGDAGLLARAVSGRRT
;
A
#
# COMPACT_ATOMS: atom_id res chain seq x y z
N MET A 1 -3.38 3.75 10.03
CA MET A 1 -2.11 4.26 9.46
C MET A 1 -2.30 4.73 8.01
N GLN A 2 -1.49 5.67 7.52
CA GLN A 2 -1.49 6.10 6.11
C GLN A 2 -0.41 5.36 5.30
N LEU A 3 -0.81 4.44 4.42
CA LEU A 3 0.13 3.57 3.68
C LEU A 3 1.01 4.32 2.66
N GLN A 4 0.61 5.51 2.22
CA GLN A 4 1.40 6.36 1.33
C GLN A 4 2.40 7.28 2.05
N HIS A 5 2.34 7.33 3.39
CA HIS A 5 3.26 8.11 4.23
C HIS A 5 3.85 7.22 5.33
N PRO A 6 4.61 6.17 4.97
CA PRO A 6 5.02 5.12 5.90
C PRO A 6 5.85 5.63 7.07
N PHE A 7 6.80 6.54 6.82
CA PHE A 7 7.60 7.12 7.89
C PHE A 7 6.80 8.07 8.79
N GLY A 8 5.69 8.64 8.31
CA GLY A 8 4.82 9.51 9.10
C GLY A 8 4.23 8.81 10.34
N ILE A 9 4.27 7.47 10.37
CA ILE A 9 3.82 6.64 11.48
C ILE A 9 4.77 6.73 12.69
N ILE A 10 6.08 6.87 12.43
CA ILE A 10 7.14 6.82 13.45
C ILE A 10 7.92 8.13 13.58
N THR A 11 7.95 8.95 12.53
CA THR A 11 8.72 10.19 12.45
C THR A 11 7.98 11.17 11.55
N PRO A 12 7.03 11.96 12.09
CA PRO A 12 6.18 12.88 11.32
C PRO A 12 6.92 14.18 10.95
N THR A 13 8.16 14.06 10.49
CA THR A 13 9.01 15.18 10.06
C THR A 13 9.36 15.05 8.57
N VAL A 14 9.97 16.10 8.02
CA VAL A 14 10.45 16.12 6.63
C VAL A 14 11.45 14.99 6.35
N ASP A 15 12.17 14.50 7.37
CA ASP A 15 13.03 13.31 7.29
C ASP A 15 12.29 12.11 6.69
N GLY A 16 11.10 11.83 7.21
CA GLY A 16 10.32 10.67 6.80
C GLY A 16 9.87 10.77 5.36
N GLU A 17 9.46 11.96 4.92
CA GLU A 17 9.05 12.22 3.54
C GLU A 17 10.25 12.08 2.58
N VAL A 18 11.40 12.64 2.94
CA VAL A 18 12.64 12.52 2.16
C VAL A 18 13.07 11.05 2.06
N LEU A 19 13.10 10.32 3.17
CA LEU A 19 13.46 8.89 3.17
C LEU A 19 12.46 8.06 2.37
N THR A 20 11.16 8.38 2.41
CA THR A 20 10.15 7.72 1.58
C THR A 20 10.47 7.86 0.10
N VAL A 21 10.80 9.08 -0.35
CA VAL A 21 11.13 9.34 -1.76
C VAL A 21 12.44 8.66 -2.16
N LEU A 22 13.51 8.84 -1.38
CA LEU A 22 14.82 8.27 -1.70
C LEU A 22 14.83 6.74 -1.68
N ALA A 23 13.99 6.11 -0.85
CA ALA A 23 13.88 4.65 -0.76
C ALA A 23 12.95 4.04 -1.81
N ALA A 24 12.10 4.83 -2.47
CA ALA A 24 11.18 4.33 -3.49
C ALA A 24 11.89 3.85 -4.77
N SER A 25 13.12 4.32 -5.01
CA SER A 25 13.93 3.92 -6.17
C SER A 25 15.42 3.80 -5.82
N HIS A 26 16.26 3.56 -6.82
CA HIS A 26 17.72 3.71 -6.73
C HIS A 26 18.21 4.97 -7.48
N ALA A 27 17.31 5.91 -7.77
CA ALA A 27 17.64 7.13 -8.48
C ALA A 27 18.31 8.17 -7.57
N GLU A 28 19.05 9.09 -8.19
CA GLU A 28 19.56 10.29 -7.54
C GLU A 28 18.56 11.45 -7.74
N TYR A 29 18.40 12.28 -6.72
CA TYR A 29 17.47 13.41 -6.72
C TYR A 29 18.17 14.70 -6.31
N THR A 30 17.87 15.81 -6.97
CA THR A 30 18.24 17.15 -6.51
C THR A 30 17.24 17.65 -5.46
N VAL A 31 17.57 18.74 -4.75
CA VAL A 31 16.59 19.39 -3.87
C VAL A 31 15.35 19.86 -4.65
N GLY A 32 15.52 20.23 -5.93
CA GLY A 32 14.40 20.59 -6.80
C GLY A 32 13.47 19.40 -7.05
N ASP A 33 14.02 18.24 -7.41
CA ASP A 33 13.23 17.03 -7.65
C ASP A 33 12.47 16.61 -6.37
N LEU A 34 13.11 16.73 -5.21
CA LEU A 34 12.48 16.43 -3.92
C LEU A 34 11.35 17.42 -3.58
N MET A 35 11.48 18.69 -3.94
CA MET A 35 10.40 19.69 -3.75
C MET A 35 9.15 19.36 -4.58
N ASP A 36 9.35 18.84 -5.80
CA ASP A 36 8.24 18.46 -6.68
C ASP A 36 7.52 17.21 -6.15
N LEU A 37 8.26 16.30 -5.51
CA LEU A 37 7.73 15.05 -4.94
C LEU A 37 7.18 15.21 -3.51
N ILE A 38 7.64 16.22 -2.76
CA ILE A 38 7.27 16.47 -1.37
C ILE A 38 6.61 17.86 -1.27
N PRO A 39 5.30 17.96 -1.58
CA PRO A 39 4.62 19.23 -1.64
C PRO A 39 4.53 19.90 -0.25
N ARG A 40 4.40 21.23 -0.23
CA ARG A 40 4.23 22.06 0.98
C ARG A 40 5.45 22.11 1.91
N ARG A 41 6.64 21.77 1.43
CA ARG A 41 7.92 21.98 2.13
C ARG A 41 8.69 23.14 1.54
N SER A 42 9.61 23.71 2.31
CA SER A 42 10.49 24.77 1.83
C SER A 42 11.80 24.17 1.31
N TYR A 43 12.40 24.83 0.31
CA TYR A 43 13.68 24.40 -0.25
C TYR A 43 14.75 24.24 0.83
N ASN A 44 14.89 25.23 1.72
CA ASN A 44 15.84 25.18 2.83
C ASN A 44 15.52 24.05 3.82
N GLY A 45 14.23 23.75 4.04
CA GLY A 45 13.81 22.63 4.88
C GLY A 45 14.28 21.29 4.33
N ILE A 46 14.02 21.02 3.04
CA ILE A 46 14.47 19.80 2.38
C ILE A 46 16.00 19.74 2.36
N ARG A 47 16.67 20.83 1.95
CA ARG A 47 18.13 20.92 1.91
C ARG A 47 18.77 20.57 3.25
N ASN A 48 18.32 21.20 4.33
CA ASN A 48 18.87 20.95 5.67
C ASN A 48 18.67 19.49 6.10
N VAL A 49 17.55 18.87 5.71
CA VAL A 49 17.26 17.45 6.01
C VAL A 49 18.21 16.54 5.23
N VAL A 50 18.35 16.71 3.92
CA VAL A 50 19.24 15.85 3.11
C VAL A 50 20.70 16.03 3.49
N ASP A 51 21.14 17.26 3.80
CA ASP A 51 22.50 17.53 4.29
C ASP A 51 22.74 16.85 5.65
N ARG A 52 21.77 16.88 6.57
CA ARG A 52 21.85 16.17 7.85
C ARG A 52 21.87 14.65 7.67
N LEU A 53 20.97 14.09 6.85
CA LEU A 53 20.92 12.66 6.56
C LEU A 53 22.21 12.18 5.87
N ALA A 54 22.81 13.03 5.02
CA ALA A 54 24.10 12.77 4.41
C ALA A 54 25.24 12.79 5.43
N ALA A 55 25.21 13.71 6.39
CA ALA A 55 26.18 13.73 7.50
C ALA A 55 26.09 12.48 8.39
N GLN A 56 24.91 11.83 8.47
CA GLN A 56 24.72 10.54 9.14
C GLN A 56 25.05 9.33 8.23
N GLY A 57 25.31 9.54 6.93
CA GLY A 57 25.69 8.49 5.98
C GLY A 57 24.54 7.65 5.42
N ILE A 58 23.29 7.83 5.85
CA ILE A 58 22.13 7.13 5.27
C ILE A 58 21.77 7.66 3.87
N VAL A 59 22.20 8.88 3.54
CA VAL A 59 22.08 9.49 2.21
C VAL A 59 23.47 9.71 1.62
N ARG A 60 23.67 9.33 0.36
CA ARG A 60 24.88 9.69 -0.40
C ARG A 60 24.65 11.00 -1.12
N THR A 61 25.72 11.80 -1.23
CA THR A 61 25.75 13.02 -2.01
C THR A 61 26.67 12.86 -3.21
N ARG A 62 26.31 13.49 -4.32
CA ARG A 62 27.17 13.60 -5.50
C ARG A 62 27.09 15.01 -6.06
N ASP A 63 28.24 15.60 -6.32
CA ASP A 63 28.32 16.91 -6.96
C ASP A 63 28.46 16.71 -8.49
N ILE A 64 27.46 17.16 -9.25
CA ILE A 64 27.43 17.16 -10.71
C ILE A 64 27.45 18.61 -11.19
N GLY A 65 28.64 19.10 -11.54
CA GLY A 65 28.87 20.50 -11.88
C GLY A 65 28.56 21.42 -10.70
N ARG A 66 27.50 22.23 -10.81
CA ARG A 66 27.04 23.15 -9.74
C ARG A 66 25.87 22.60 -8.93
N THR A 67 25.39 21.41 -9.28
CA THR A 67 24.21 20.79 -8.68
C THR A 67 24.64 19.63 -7.81
N ARG A 68 24.05 19.53 -6.62
CA ARG A 68 24.20 18.39 -5.72
C ARG A 68 22.99 17.47 -5.84
N SER A 69 23.23 16.20 -6.06
CA SER A 69 22.22 15.14 -6.01
C SER A 69 22.37 14.29 -4.75
N TYR A 70 21.28 13.64 -4.37
CA TYR A 70 21.12 12.86 -3.16
C TYR A 70 20.46 11.54 -3.50
N ALA A 71 20.95 10.44 -2.93
CA ALA A 71 20.36 9.11 -3.08
C ALA A 71 20.41 8.37 -1.75
N LEU A 72 19.53 7.39 -1.54
CA LEU A 72 19.68 6.47 -0.42
C LEU A 72 21.04 5.76 -0.52
N ASN A 73 21.76 5.66 0.58
CA ASN A 73 22.99 4.89 0.65
C ASN A 73 22.67 3.40 0.82
N ASP A 74 22.61 2.64 -0.27
CA ASP A 74 22.30 1.20 -0.22
C ASP A 74 23.31 0.37 0.59
N ASP A 75 24.54 0.86 0.78
CA ASP A 75 25.57 0.20 1.59
C ASP A 75 25.43 0.50 3.10
N HIS A 76 24.57 1.45 3.48
CA HIS A 76 24.36 1.80 4.87
C HIS A 76 23.61 0.67 5.60
N LEU A 77 24.05 0.35 6.82
CA LEU A 77 23.49 -0.75 7.62
C LEU A 77 21.96 -0.68 7.79
N LEU A 78 21.42 0.53 7.90
CA LEU A 78 19.97 0.77 8.07
C LEU A 78 19.18 0.90 6.75
N ALA A 79 19.84 0.90 5.58
CA ALA A 79 19.16 1.06 4.29
C ALA A 79 18.08 -0.02 4.03
N PRO A 80 18.30 -1.31 4.36
CA PRO A 80 17.25 -2.32 4.24
C PRO A 80 16.00 -1.97 5.06
N ALA A 81 16.16 -1.55 6.31
CA ALA A 81 15.05 -1.15 7.17
C ALA A 81 14.30 0.08 6.62
N VAL A 82 15.02 1.06 6.08
CA VAL A 82 14.40 2.24 5.44
C VAL A 82 13.55 1.81 4.25
N ARG A 83 14.04 0.88 3.41
CA ARG A 83 13.30 0.33 2.27
C ARG A 83 12.09 -0.49 2.73
N GLU A 84 12.20 -1.28 3.78
CA GLU A 84 11.08 -2.03 4.34
C GLU A 84 9.96 -1.12 4.84
N ILE A 85 10.31 -0.03 5.54
CA ILE A 85 9.34 0.98 5.97
C ILE A 85 8.70 1.63 4.73
N ALA A 86 9.50 2.08 3.77
CA ALA A 86 8.99 2.68 2.54
C ALA A 86 8.05 1.74 1.75
N ASP A 87 8.24 0.43 1.87
CA ASP A 87 7.48 -0.60 1.18
C ASP A 87 6.32 -1.22 2.00
N VAL A 88 5.87 -0.53 3.07
CA VAL A 88 4.86 -1.06 4.00
C VAL A 88 3.56 -1.52 3.31
N ARG A 89 3.18 -0.88 2.19
CA ARG A 89 2.01 -1.28 1.40
C ARG A 89 2.20 -2.67 0.79
N ARG A 90 3.35 -2.95 0.18
CA ARG A 90 3.63 -4.29 -0.36
C ARG A 90 3.76 -5.30 0.78
N LEU A 91 4.31 -4.90 1.93
CA LEU A 91 4.31 -5.75 3.13
C LEU A 91 2.89 -6.13 3.56
N LEU A 92 1.95 -5.16 3.59
CA LEU A 92 0.55 -5.42 3.90
C LEU A 92 -0.08 -6.39 2.91
N LEU A 93 0.07 -6.16 1.60
CA LEU A 93 -0.46 -7.06 0.57
C LEU A 93 0.11 -8.49 0.70
N ARG A 94 1.42 -8.62 0.98
CA ARG A 94 2.04 -9.93 1.24
C ARG A 94 1.48 -10.62 2.48
N ARG A 95 1.24 -9.87 3.57
CA ARG A 95 0.66 -10.42 4.81
C ARG A 95 -0.79 -10.85 4.62
N LEU A 96 -1.62 -10.00 3.98
CA LEU A 96 -3.01 -10.35 3.62
C LEU A 96 -3.04 -11.64 2.80
N ARG A 97 -2.20 -11.72 1.76
CA ARG A 97 -2.05 -12.92 0.93
C ARG A 97 -1.68 -14.15 1.75
N SER A 98 -0.62 -14.05 2.54
CA SER A 98 -0.11 -15.20 3.33
C SER A 98 -1.15 -15.69 4.33
N GLU A 99 -1.93 -14.79 4.93
CA GLU A 99 -2.99 -15.14 5.88
C GLU A 99 -4.12 -15.89 5.19
N VAL A 100 -4.63 -15.39 4.05
CA VAL A 100 -5.76 -16.05 3.36
C VAL A 100 -5.37 -17.34 2.64
N GLU A 101 -4.12 -17.46 2.18
CA GLU A 101 -3.60 -18.69 1.58
C GLU A 101 -3.44 -19.82 2.62
N ALA A 102 -3.36 -19.49 3.91
CA ALA A 102 -3.28 -20.46 5.00
C ALA A 102 -4.65 -21.01 5.45
N TRP A 103 -5.75 -20.47 4.92
CA TRP A 103 -7.10 -20.92 5.28
C TRP A 103 -7.38 -22.31 4.72
N GLY A 104 -8.24 -23.08 5.40
CA GLY A 104 -8.72 -24.37 4.89
C GLY A 104 -9.46 -24.24 3.55
N HIS A 105 -10.10 -23.09 3.34
CA HIS A 105 -10.74 -22.69 2.09
C HIS A 105 -10.27 -21.28 1.72
N PRO A 106 -9.23 -21.12 0.89
CA PRO A 106 -8.77 -19.79 0.48
C PRO A 106 -9.79 -19.10 -0.46
N PRO A 107 -9.88 -17.76 -0.43
CA PRO A 107 -10.68 -17.00 -1.40
C PRO A 107 -10.27 -17.30 -2.85
N LEU A 108 -11.23 -17.28 -3.76
CA LEU A 108 -10.98 -17.25 -5.20
C LEU A 108 -10.34 -15.93 -5.64
N LEU A 109 -10.62 -14.85 -4.91
CA LEU A 109 -10.07 -13.52 -5.17
C LEU A 109 -10.02 -12.69 -3.88
N GLY A 110 -8.92 -11.97 -3.68
CA GLY A 110 -8.77 -10.98 -2.62
C GLY A 110 -8.19 -9.67 -3.15
N VAL A 111 -8.88 -8.56 -2.90
CA VAL A 111 -8.51 -7.23 -3.43
C VAL A 111 -8.54 -6.19 -2.32
N LEU A 112 -7.43 -5.47 -2.14
CA LEU A 112 -7.40 -4.25 -1.34
C LEU A 112 -7.89 -3.09 -2.21
N PHE A 113 -8.86 -2.31 -1.75
CA PHE A 113 -9.42 -1.21 -2.54
C PHE A 113 -9.60 0.06 -1.70
N GLY A 114 -10.31 1.02 -2.26
CA GLY A 114 -10.63 2.27 -1.57
C GLY A 114 -9.38 3.10 -1.35
N SER A 115 -9.30 3.73 -0.18
CA SER A 115 -8.30 4.77 0.04
C SER A 115 -6.85 4.25 0.09
N ALA A 116 -6.71 3.02 0.57
CA ALA A 116 -5.43 2.31 0.61
C ALA A 116 -4.87 2.05 -0.80
N ALA A 117 -5.72 1.70 -1.75
CA ALA A 117 -5.32 1.45 -3.13
C ALA A 117 -5.00 2.75 -3.88
N ARG A 118 -5.79 3.81 -3.66
CA ARG A 118 -5.61 5.12 -4.31
C ARG A 118 -4.48 5.98 -3.73
N SER A 119 -3.82 5.55 -2.66
CA SER A 119 -2.80 6.35 -1.96
C SER A 119 -3.34 7.68 -1.40
N ASP A 120 -4.62 7.73 -1.00
CA ASP A 120 -5.30 8.92 -0.48
C ASP A 120 -5.80 8.74 0.97
N MET A 121 -5.22 7.78 1.72
CA MET A 121 -5.61 7.50 3.10
C MET A 121 -5.42 8.71 4.02
N ARG A 122 -6.37 8.91 4.92
CA ARG A 122 -6.31 9.83 6.06
C ARG A 122 -6.04 9.03 7.34
N VAL A 123 -5.83 9.74 8.45
CA VAL A 123 -5.59 9.12 9.76
C VAL A 123 -6.83 8.31 10.23
N ASP A 124 -8.01 8.76 9.84
CA ASP A 124 -9.32 8.15 10.13
C ASP A 124 -9.82 7.22 9.01
N SER A 125 -8.97 6.89 8.03
CA SER A 125 -9.36 5.99 6.95
C SER A 125 -9.45 4.54 7.42
N ASP A 126 -10.48 3.86 6.92
CA ASP A 126 -10.64 2.42 7.07
C ASP A 126 -9.76 1.66 6.06
N LEU A 127 -9.61 0.35 6.26
CA LEU A 127 -8.92 -0.56 5.34
C LEU A 127 -9.93 -1.45 4.62
N ASP A 128 -10.31 -1.06 3.40
CA ASP A 128 -11.33 -1.75 2.61
C ASP A 128 -10.76 -2.95 1.83
N VAL A 129 -11.31 -4.14 2.06
CA VAL A 129 -10.90 -5.40 1.42
C VAL A 129 -12.11 -6.10 0.83
N LEU A 130 -11.99 -6.60 -0.40
CA LEU A 130 -12.98 -7.47 -1.04
C LEU A 130 -12.43 -8.89 -1.02
N LEU A 131 -13.23 -9.83 -0.53
CA LEU A 131 -12.99 -11.25 -0.70
C LEU A 131 -14.12 -11.86 -1.54
N VAL A 132 -13.74 -12.73 -2.48
CA VAL A 132 -14.67 -13.58 -3.21
C VAL A 132 -14.40 -15.02 -2.83
N ARG A 133 -15.38 -15.67 -2.19
CA ARG A 133 -15.32 -17.10 -1.86
C ARG A 133 -15.93 -17.95 -2.96
N SER A 134 -15.59 -19.23 -2.92
CA SER A 134 -16.25 -20.24 -3.75
C SER A 134 -17.64 -20.55 -3.19
N ALA A 135 -18.61 -20.79 -4.08
CA ALA A 135 -20.02 -20.99 -3.71
C ALA A 135 -20.28 -22.28 -2.91
N ASP A 136 -19.33 -23.23 -2.90
CA ASP A 136 -19.41 -24.49 -2.15
C ASP A 136 -18.96 -24.37 -0.69
N VAL A 137 -18.35 -23.25 -0.30
CA VAL A 137 -17.90 -22.99 1.07
C VAL A 137 -19.03 -22.33 1.84
N ASP A 138 -19.57 -22.99 2.86
CA ASP A 138 -20.63 -22.42 3.71
C ASP A 138 -20.14 -21.26 4.60
N ASP A 139 -21.08 -20.44 5.08
CA ASP A 139 -20.78 -19.30 5.95
C ASP A 139 -20.17 -19.72 7.29
N GLU A 140 -20.57 -20.88 7.82
CA GLU A 140 -20.10 -21.39 9.11
C GLU A 140 -18.59 -21.65 9.11
N ARG A 141 -18.04 -22.12 7.99
CA ARG A 141 -16.59 -22.33 7.80
C ARG A 141 -15.86 -21.06 7.40
N TRP A 142 -16.53 -20.17 6.66
CA TRP A 142 -15.93 -18.97 6.08
C TRP A 142 -15.82 -17.80 7.06
N GLN A 143 -16.93 -17.45 7.71
CA GLN A 143 -17.02 -16.25 8.56
C GLN A 143 -16.01 -16.21 9.70
N PRO A 144 -15.65 -17.31 10.38
CA PRO A 144 -14.59 -17.29 11.39
C PRO A 144 -13.23 -16.81 10.84
N SER A 145 -12.88 -17.23 9.63
CA SER A 145 -11.63 -16.86 8.97
C SER A 145 -11.64 -15.38 8.56
N VAL A 146 -12.77 -14.88 8.05
CA VAL A 146 -12.99 -13.47 7.73
C VAL A 146 -12.87 -12.60 8.98
N ALA A 147 -13.48 -13.02 10.09
CA ALA A 147 -13.41 -12.30 11.36
C ALA A 147 -11.97 -12.25 11.90
N GLU A 148 -11.23 -13.35 11.81
CA GLU A 148 -9.82 -13.38 12.21
C GLU A 148 -8.95 -12.45 11.36
N LEU A 149 -9.09 -12.48 10.03
CA LEU A 149 -8.37 -11.56 9.15
C LEU A 149 -8.74 -10.11 9.41
N THR A 150 -10.02 -9.82 9.68
CA THR A 150 -10.47 -8.48 10.07
C THR A 150 -9.73 -7.99 11.32
N ALA A 151 -9.68 -8.82 12.36
CA ALA A 151 -8.98 -8.51 13.61
C ALA A 151 -7.47 -8.33 13.38
N ARG A 152 -6.85 -9.21 12.61
CA ARG A 152 -5.41 -9.18 12.31
C ARG A 152 -5.03 -7.97 11.46
N ALA A 153 -5.74 -7.69 10.38
CA ALA A 153 -5.47 -6.54 9.52
C ALA A 153 -5.66 -5.22 10.27
N THR A 154 -6.65 -5.16 11.16
CA THR A 154 -6.81 -4.04 12.10
C THR A 154 -5.61 -3.93 13.03
N ALA A 155 -5.17 -5.03 13.66
CA ALA A 155 -4.02 -5.03 14.56
C ALA A 155 -2.70 -4.67 13.85
N TRP A 156 -2.50 -5.09 12.59
CA TRP A 156 -1.28 -4.81 11.84
C TRP A 156 -1.15 -3.33 11.45
N THR A 157 -2.27 -2.67 11.19
CA THR A 157 -2.28 -1.35 10.54
C THR A 157 -2.84 -0.22 11.41
N GLY A 158 -3.58 -0.58 12.46
CA GLY A 158 -4.34 0.36 13.28
C GLY A 158 -5.51 1.05 12.55
N ASN A 159 -5.86 0.62 11.33
CA ASN A 159 -7.09 1.06 10.65
C ASN A 159 -8.20 0.03 10.89
N ASP A 160 -9.44 0.46 10.96
CA ASP A 160 -10.61 -0.43 10.97
C ASP A 160 -10.66 -1.21 9.65
N ALA A 161 -10.42 -2.53 9.69
CA ALA A 161 -10.50 -3.37 8.50
C ALA A 161 -11.96 -3.67 8.18
N ARG A 162 -12.38 -3.38 6.95
CA ARG A 162 -13.73 -3.63 6.46
C ARG A 162 -13.70 -4.59 5.30
N ILE A 163 -14.17 -5.81 5.56
CA ILE A 163 -14.20 -6.86 4.55
C ILE A 163 -15.60 -6.92 3.93
N VAL A 164 -15.64 -6.72 2.62
CA VAL A 164 -16.79 -7.04 1.77
C VAL A 164 -16.62 -8.48 1.32
N ASP A 165 -17.53 -9.33 1.77
CA ASP A 165 -17.56 -10.76 1.46
C ASP A 165 -18.64 -11.04 0.41
N LEU A 166 -18.26 -11.68 -0.69
CA LEU A 166 -19.17 -12.10 -1.76
C LEU A 166 -18.85 -13.54 -2.16
N ASP A 167 -19.85 -14.30 -2.59
CA ASP A 167 -19.60 -15.48 -3.41
C ASP A 167 -19.59 -15.14 -4.92
N GLU A 168 -19.36 -16.13 -5.76
CA GLU A 168 -19.34 -15.96 -7.22
C GLU A 168 -20.69 -15.52 -7.80
N GLU A 169 -21.81 -15.92 -7.19
CA GLU A 169 -23.15 -15.56 -7.63
C GLU A 169 -23.46 -14.12 -7.29
N ASP A 170 -23.17 -13.70 -6.07
CA ASP A 170 -23.27 -12.33 -5.61
C ASP A 170 -22.39 -11.41 -6.44
N LEU A 171 -21.16 -11.83 -6.74
CA LEU A 171 -20.28 -11.05 -7.59
C LEU A 171 -20.90 -10.82 -8.98
N ARG A 172 -21.44 -11.87 -9.62
CA ARG A 172 -22.09 -11.78 -10.93
C ARG A 172 -23.35 -10.90 -10.87
N SER A 173 -24.17 -11.08 -9.84
CA SER A 173 -25.43 -10.36 -9.65
C SER A 173 -25.21 -8.87 -9.41
N HIS A 174 -24.18 -8.53 -8.63
CA HIS A 174 -23.87 -7.17 -8.22
C HIS A 174 -22.80 -6.47 -9.06
N ALA A 175 -22.26 -7.10 -10.11
CA ALA A 175 -21.14 -6.57 -10.90
C ALA A 175 -21.34 -5.13 -11.43
N HIS A 176 -22.59 -4.70 -11.60
CA HIS A 176 -22.96 -3.35 -12.04
C HIS A 176 -22.85 -2.29 -10.94
N ARG A 177 -22.72 -2.69 -9.67
CA ARG A 177 -22.63 -1.78 -8.54
C ARG A 177 -21.39 -0.90 -8.67
N PRO A 178 -21.49 0.42 -8.41
CA PRO A 178 -20.36 1.34 -8.52
C PRO A 178 -19.12 0.91 -7.73
N LEU A 179 -19.33 0.25 -6.58
CA LEU A 179 -18.27 -0.35 -5.78
C LEU A 179 -17.43 -1.33 -6.60
N LEU A 180 -18.02 -2.36 -7.20
CA LEU A 180 -17.29 -3.40 -7.91
C LEU A 180 -16.63 -2.88 -9.19
N VAL A 181 -17.24 -1.91 -9.86
CA VAL A 181 -16.61 -1.21 -11.00
C VAL A 181 -15.35 -0.45 -10.54
N SER A 182 -15.42 0.24 -9.40
CA SER A 182 -14.26 0.94 -8.82
C SER A 182 -13.17 -0.04 -8.40
N VAL A 183 -13.54 -1.16 -7.76
CA VAL A 183 -12.59 -2.20 -7.34
C VAL A 183 -11.89 -2.81 -8.55
N ALA A 184 -12.62 -3.10 -9.63
CA ALA A 184 -12.03 -3.65 -10.86
C ALA A 184 -11.06 -2.67 -11.55
N ARG A 185 -11.26 -1.36 -11.39
CA ARG A 185 -10.40 -0.33 -12.00
C ARG A 185 -9.16 0.00 -11.18
N GLU A 186 -9.31 0.08 -9.85
CA GLU A 186 -8.32 0.69 -8.96
C GLU A 186 -7.81 -0.26 -7.87
N GLY A 187 -8.43 -1.43 -7.72
CA GLY A 187 -8.10 -2.39 -6.68
C GLY A 187 -6.72 -3.02 -6.86
N LEU A 188 -6.06 -3.32 -5.74
CA LEU A 188 -4.79 -4.03 -5.66
C LEU A 188 -5.08 -5.48 -5.29
N THR A 189 -4.99 -6.38 -6.27
CA THR A 189 -5.19 -7.81 -6.03
C THR A 189 -4.02 -8.38 -5.23
N PHE A 190 -4.31 -9.07 -4.13
CA PHE A 190 -3.30 -9.76 -3.32
C PHE A 190 -3.38 -11.28 -3.40
N THR A 191 -4.51 -11.86 -3.83
CA THR A 191 -4.64 -13.28 -4.15
C THR A 191 -5.70 -13.52 -5.23
N GLY A 192 -5.60 -14.65 -5.94
CA GLY A 192 -6.56 -15.03 -6.99
C GLY A 192 -6.36 -14.37 -8.35
N ASP A 193 -7.31 -14.58 -9.26
CA ASP A 193 -7.28 -14.04 -10.63
C ASP A 193 -7.96 -12.67 -10.71
N ALA A 194 -7.16 -11.60 -10.86
CA ALA A 194 -7.67 -10.23 -11.06
C ALA A 194 -8.65 -10.11 -12.26
N GLY A 195 -8.51 -10.99 -13.27
CA GLY A 195 -9.41 -11.05 -14.41
C GLY A 195 -10.84 -11.47 -14.07
N LEU A 196 -11.06 -12.12 -12.93
CA LEU A 196 -12.38 -12.56 -12.46
C LEU A 196 -13.32 -11.36 -12.27
N LEU A 197 -12.86 -10.29 -11.61
CA LEU A 197 -13.61 -9.04 -11.46
C LEU A 197 -13.85 -8.35 -12.80
N ALA A 198 -12.80 -8.22 -13.63
CA ALA A 198 -12.90 -7.54 -14.92
C ALA A 198 -13.92 -8.23 -15.84
N ARG A 199 -13.95 -9.57 -15.85
CA ARG A 199 -14.92 -10.37 -16.62
C ARG A 199 -16.34 -10.20 -16.08
N ALA A 200 -16.52 -10.24 -14.75
CA ALA A 200 -17.83 -10.03 -14.13
C ALA A 200 -18.43 -8.66 -14.48
N VAL A 201 -17.60 -7.60 -14.45
CA VAL A 201 -18.03 -6.23 -14.79
C VAL A 201 -18.24 -6.05 -16.31
N SER A 202 -17.42 -6.68 -17.16
CA SER A 202 -17.48 -6.51 -18.62
C SER A 202 -18.55 -7.37 -19.31
N GLY A 203 -18.88 -8.54 -18.74
CA GLY A 203 -19.80 -9.52 -19.32
C GLY A 203 -21.27 -9.10 -19.45
N ARG A 204 -21.62 -7.86 -19.10
CA ARG A 204 -22.97 -7.28 -19.24
C ARG A 204 -23.04 -6.06 -20.16
N ARG A 205 -22.00 -5.73 -20.95
CA ARG A 205 -22.06 -4.62 -21.94
C ARG A 205 -22.80 -4.97 -23.24
N THR A 206 -23.65 -5.99 -23.26
CA THR A 206 -24.50 -6.39 -24.40
C THR A 206 -25.94 -6.52 -23.97
#